data_AF-A0A3M0YYB6-F1
#
_entry.id   AF-A0A3M0YYB6-F1
#
_cell.length_a   1.000
_cell.length_b   1.000
_cell.length_c   1.000
_cell.angle_alpha   90.00
_cell.angle_beta   90.00
_cell.angle_gamma   90.00
#
_symmetry.space_group_name_H-M   'P 1'
#
loop_
_entity.id
_entity.type
_entity.pdbx_description
1 polymer ?
#
loop_
_entity_poly.entity_id
_entity_poly.type
_entity_poly.pdbx_seq_one_letter_code
_entity_poly.pdbx_strand_id
1 'polypeptide(L)' 'VGLKDPICPPENVYAACNKIQSELKICPYPFGEHDGGHAVHEDTKLHFVAEHIS' A
#
# COMPACT_ATOMS: atom_id res chain seq x y z
N VAL A 1 0.09 3.05 -0.57
CA VAL A 1 0.78 4.09 -1.36
C VAL A 1 0.37 5.46 -0.85
N GLY A 2 1.32 6.32 -0.48
CA GLY A 2 1.05 7.73 -0.19
C GLY A 2 0.91 8.50 -1.50
N LEU A 3 -0.23 9.15 -1.74
CA LEU A 3 -0.47 9.87 -3.00
C LEU A 3 0.25 11.22 -3.09
N LYS A 4 0.94 11.62 -2.02
CA LYS A 4 1.80 12.80 -1.95
C LYS A 4 3.28 12.44 -1.79
N ASP A 5 3.67 11.17 -1.93
CA ASP A 5 5.06 10.73 -1.78
C ASP A 5 5.98 11.36 -2.86
N PRO A 6 6.96 12.20 -2.48
CA PRO A 6 7.91 12.79 -3.42
C PRO A 6 9.15 11.91 -3.67
N ILE A 7 9.37 10.87 -2.88
CA ILE A 7 10.54 9.97 -2.92
C ILE A 7 10.24 8.76 -3.80
N CYS A 8 9.08 8.13 -3.58
CA CYS A 8 8.58 7.03 -4.38
C CYS A 8 7.24 7.43 -5.03
N PRO A 9 7.27 8.17 -6.16
CA PRO A 9 6.06 8.66 -6.81
C PRO A 9 4.98 7.58 -7.01
N PRO A 10 3.69 7.88 -6.78
CA PRO A 10 2.62 6.89 -6.86
C PRO A 10 2.56 6.17 -8.21
N GLU A 11 2.85 6.85 -9.31
CA GLU A 11 2.93 6.28 -10.65
C GLU A 11 3.90 5.10 -10.75
N ASN A 12 5.06 5.17 -10.08
CA ASN A 12 6.03 4.09 -10.08
C ASN A 12 5.54 2.90 -9.23
N VAL A 13 4.90 3.19 -8.10
CA VAL A 13 4.30 2.16 -7.25
C VAL A 13 3.17 1.44 -8.00
N TYR A 14 2.27 2.18 -8.63
CA TYR A 14 1.20 1.61 -9.46
C TYR A 14 1.75 0.86 -10.68
N ALA A 15 2.80 1.37 -11.34
CA ALA A 15 3.44 0.67 -12.45
C ALA A 15 4.01 -0.70 -12.02
N ALA A 16 4.54 -0.82 -10.80
CA ALA A 16 4.97 -2.10 -10.24
C ALA A 16 3.77 -2.99 -9.89
N CYS A 17 2.78 -2.47 -9.17
CA CYS A 17 1.57 -3.21 -8.78
C CYS A 17 0.80 -3.76 -9.99
N ASN A 18 0.69 -2.98 -11.07
CA ASN A 18 -0.01 -3.39 -12.29
C ASN A 18 0.66 -4.56 -13.04
N LYS A 19 1.92 -4.89 -12.70
CA LYS A 19 2.63 -6.05 -13.27
C LYS A 19 2.47 -7.33 -12.46
N ILE A 20 1.92 -7.25 -11.25
CA ILE A 20 1.71 -8.42 -10.38
C ILE A 20 0.49 -9.19 -10.91
N GLN A 21 0.66 -10.48 -11.18
CA GLN A 21 -0.39 -11.36 -11.72
C GLN A 21 -1.12 -12.17 -10.64
N SER A 22 -0.56 -12.25 -9.44
CA SER A 22 -1.20 -12.86 -8.28
C SER A 22 -2.21 -11.91 -7.64
N GLU A 23 -2.98 -12.42 -6.68
CA GLU A 23 -3.80 -11.57 -5.83
C GLU A 23 -2.96 -10.51 -5.13
N LEU A 24 -3.45 -9.27 -5.14
CA LEU A 24 -2.80 -8.09 -4.58
C LEU A 24 -3.88 -7.14 -4.04
N LYS A 25 -3.64 -6.60 -2.85
CA LYS A 25 -4.42 -5.48 -2.28
C LYS A 25 -3.53 -4.25 -2.15
N ILE A 26 -3.95 -3.13 -2.72
CA ILE A 26 -3.27 -1.83 -2.59
C ILE A 26 -4.14 -0.84 -1.83
N CYS A 27 -3.56 -0.14 -0.85
CA CYS A 27 -4.24 0.87 -0.03
C CYS A 27 -3.74 2.28 -0.40
N PRO A 28 -4.55 3.13 -1.06
CA PRO A 28 -4.19 4.51 -1.34
C PRO A 28 -4.42 5.40 -0.11
N TYR A 29 -3.43 6.22 0.23
CA TYR A 29 -3.49 7.22 1.30
C TYR A 29 -3.42 8.62 0.66
N PRO A 30 -4.56 9.33 0.47
CA PRO A 30 -4.62 10.55 -0.35
C PRO A 30 -3.74 11.70 0.11
N PHE A 31 -3.51 11.79 1.41
CA PHE A 31 -2.68 12.81 2.05
C PHE A 31 -1.34 12.25 2.57
N GLY A 32 -1.11 10.94 2.41
CA GLY A 32 0.13 10.30 2.85
C GLY A 32 1.30 10.67 1.93
N GLU A 33 2.44 10.94 2.53
CA GLU A 33 3.71 11.17 1.84
C GLU A 33 4.51 9.85 1.80
N HIS A 34 5.81 9.89 2.07
CA HIS A 34 6.67 8.70 2.00
C HIS A 34 6.37 7.63 3.06
N ASP A 35 5.84 8.04 4.21
CA ASP A 35 5.36 7.16 5.27
C ASP A 35 4.03 6.45 4.92
N GLY A 36 3.35 6.91 3.88
CA GLY A 36 2.10 6.35 3.38
C GLY A 36 0.99 6.41 4.42
N GLY A 37 0.65 5.26 5.01
CA GLY A 37 -0.40 5.14 6.03
C GLY A 37 0.10 4.85 7.44
N HIS A 38 1.43 4.77 7.64
CA HIS A 38 2.10 4.50 8.91
C HIS A 38 1.34 3.47 9.79
N ALA A 39 0.96 3.82 11.02
CA ALA A 39 0.33 2.92 11.99
C ALA A 39 -1.04 2.39 11.52
N VAL A 40 -1.79 3.18 10.74
CA VAL A 40 -3.05 2.72 10.13
C VAL A 40 -2.79 1.59 9.13
N HIS A 41 -1.67 1.68 8.40
CA HIS A 41 -1.28 0.62 7.48
C HIS A 41 -0.71 -0.61 8.21
N GLU A 42 -0.09 -0.43 9.37
CA GLU A 42 0.33 -1.57 10.22
C GLU A 42 -0.87 -2.41 10.65
N ASP A 43 -1.92 -1.77 11.18
CA ASP A 43 -3.16 -2.45 11.54
C ASP A 43 -3.82 -3.14 10.33
N THR A 44 -3.81 -2.49 9.17
CA THR A 44 -4.30 -3.06 7.91
C THR A 44 -3.55 -4.36 7.54
N LYS A 45 -2.22 -4.39 7.71
CA LYS A 45 -1.41 -5.60 7.43
C LYS A 45 -1.72 -6.72 8.40
N LEU A 46 -1.91 -6.41 9.69
CA LEU A 46 -2.24 -7.42 10.71
C LEU A 46 -3.58 -8.09 10.41
N HIS A 47 -4.60 -7.30 10.06
CA HIS A 47 -5.91 -7.83 9.63
C HIS A 47 -5.79 -8.69 8.37
N PHE A 48 -5.05 -8.21 7.35
CA PHE A 48 -4.84 -8.98 6.13
C PHE A 48 -4.23 -10.35 6.43
N VAL A 49 -3.18 -10.41 7.26
CA VAL A 49 -2.56 -11.68 7.64
C VAL A 49 -3.56 -12.57 8.37
N ALA A 50 -4.26 -12.05 9.37
CA ALA A 50 -5.24 -12.81 10.16
C ALA A 50 -6.33 -13.45 9.29
N GLU A 51 -6.81 -12.76 8.25
CA GLU A 51 -7.83 -13.25 7.31
C GLU A 51 -7.33 -14.38 6.40
N HIS A 52 -6.02 -14.52 6.17
CA HIS A 52 -5.46 -15.44 5.17
C HIS A 52 -4.64 -16.59 5.76
N ILE A 53 -4.41 -16.58 7.08
CA ILE A 53 -3.72 -17.67 7.78
C ILE A 53 -4.64 -18.51 8.69
N SER A 54 -5.91 -18.10 8.83
CA SER A 54 -6.91 -18.78 9.67
C SER A 54 -7.53 -20.00 8.98
#